data_AF-A0A3Q4GT54-F1
#
_entry.id   AF-A0A3Q4GT54-F1
#
_cell.length_a   1.000
_cell.length_b   1.000
_cell.length_c   1.000
_cell.angle_alpha   90.00
_cell.angle_beta   90.00
_cell.angle_gamma   90.00
#
_symmetry.space_group_name_H-M   'P 1'
#
loop_
_entity.id
_entity.type
_entity.pdbx_description
1 polymer ?
#
loop_
_entity_poly.entity_id
_entity_poly.type
_entity_poly.pdbx_seq_one_letter_code
_entity_poly.pdbx_strand_id
1 'polypeptide(L)'
;MASGSEANLHCPVCCDIFKDPVLLSCSHSFCKVCLWRWWRRKEALECPVCDDQKSEALCRLHSEKLKLFCLDHQEPVCLICRDSENHADHKFRPVDEAARDHRDELQKHLRPLQEKLKLLKQTKGNYTQTTEHVKVQAQDTKKQIKKQFKRLHKFLEEEEKARIALMSSYLVFSWWPWPQVTTDCYDKVCILRPIGEWLLTVTIT
;
A
#
# COMPACT_ATOMS: atom_id res chain seq x y z
N MET A 1 -30.21 -19.08 10.10
CA MET A 1 -29.49 -20.37 10.21
C MET A 1 -28.86 -20.65 8.87
N ALA A 2 -27.57 -20.97 8.87
CA ALA A 2 -26.75 -21.16 7.70
C ALA A 2 -27.09 -22.46 6.96
N SER A 3 -27.01 -22.42 5.64
CA SER A 3 -26.78 -23.60 4.80
C SER A 3 -25.87 -23.17 3.66
N GLY A 4 -24.59 -23.45 3.84
CA GLY A 4 -23.51 -22.97 3.00
C GLY A 4 -23.42 -23.66 1.65
N SER A 5 -22.92 -22.90 0.68
CA SER A 5 -22.25 -23.40 -0.52
C SER A 5 -20.84 -22.80 -0.56
N GLU A 6 -20.01 -23.11 0.45
CA GLU A 6 -18.56 -22.82 0.46
C GLU A 6 -17.75 -23.76 -0.45
N ALA A 7 -18.41 -24.50 -1.34
CA ALA A 7 -17.73 -25.43 -2.24
C ALA A 7 -17.30 -24.71 -3.53
N ASN A 8 -15.98 -24.58 -3.72
CA ASN A 8 -15.24 -24.30 -4.98
C ASN A 8 -14.46 -22.97 -5.11
N LEU A 9 -14.07 -22.31 -4.01
CA LEU A 9 -13.13 -21.16 -4.07
C LEU A 9 -11.67 -21.50 -3.73
N HIS A 10 -11.36 -22.77 -3.44
CA HIS A 10 -10.04 -23.21 -3.00
C HIS A 10 -9.28 -23.92 -4.13
N CYS A 11 -7.97 -23.65 -4.21
CA CYS A 11 -7.10 -24.31 -5.15
C CYS A 11 -6.75 -25.74 -4.70
N PRO A 12 -6.94 -26.77 -5.55
CA PRO A 12 -6.63 -28.16 -5.19
C PRO A 12 -5.14 -28.41 -4.89
N VAL A 13 -4.24 -27.53 -5.32
CA VAL A 13 -2.80 -27.69 -5.18
C VAL A 13 -2.27 -27.05 -3.89
N CYS A 14 -2.75 -25.86 -3.53
CA CYS A 14 -2.29 -25.15 -2.34
C CYS A 14 -3.32 -25.09 -1.20
N CYS A 15 -4.54 -25.59 -1.44
CA CYS A 15 -5.67 -25.61 -0.51
C CYS A 15 -6.04 -24.23 0.06
N ASP A 16 -5.67 -23.15 -0.64
CA ASP A 16 -5.94 -21.76 -0.28
C ASP A 16 -6.88 -21.13 -1.31
N ILE A 17 -7.51 -20.00 -0.97
CA ILE A 17 -8.37 -19.24 -1.88
C ILE A 17 -7.60 -18.93 -3.17
N PHE A 18 -8.26 -19.10 -4.32
CA PHE A 18 -7.62 -18.88 -5.62
C PHE A 18 -6.97 -17.48 -5.75
N LYS A 19 -5.67 -17.47 -6.04
CA LYS A 19 -4.91 -16.27 -6.42
C LYS A 19 -4.61 -16.35 -7.91
N ASP A 20 -5.22 -15.43 -8.67
CA ASP A 20 -5.20 -15.40 -10.13
C ASP A 20 -5.55 -16.78 -10.74
N PRO A 21 -6.82 -17.23 -10.64
CA PRO A 21 -7.23 -18.54 -11.12
C PRO A 21 -7.06 -18.68 -12.63
N VAL A 22 -6.53 -19.83 -13.05
CA VAL A 22 -6.44 -20.27 -14.44
C VAL A 22 -7.34 -21.49 -14.60
N LEU A 23 -8.29 -21.41 -15.54
CA LEU A 23 -9.20 -22.50 -15.89
C LEU A 23 -8.61 -23.31 -17.05
N LEU A 24 -8.41 -24.61 -16.85
CA LEU A 24 -7.98 -25.53 -17.90
C LEU A 24 -9.17 -26.00 -18.76
N SER A 25 -8.90 -26.64 -19.90
CA SER A 25 -9.93 -27.20 -20.78
C SER A 25 -10.81 -28.27 -20.14
N CYS A 26 -10.31 -28.95 -19.09
CA CYS A 26 -11.07 -29.87 -18.25
C CYS A 26 -11.93 -29.19 -17.17
N SER A 27 -12.09 -27.86 -17.24
CA SER A 27 -12.87 -27.03 -16.29
C SER A 27 -12.34 -27.02 -14.84
N HIS A 28 -11.12 -27.49 -14.60
CA HIS A 28 -10.46 -27.35 -13.30
C HIS A 28 -9.73 -26.00 -13.20
N SER A 29 -9.92 -25.33 -12.06
CA SER A 29 -9.26 -24.06 -11.75
C SER A 29 -8.07 -24.26 -10.83
N PHE A 30 -6.99 -23.52 -11.07
CA PHE A 30 -5.77 -23.51 -10.25
C PHE A 30 -5.22 -22.11 -10.09
N CYS A 31 -4.54 -21.79 -8.97
CA CYS A 31 -3.75 -20.56 -8.90
C CYS A 31 -2.71 -20.56 -10.02
N LYS A 32 -2.53 -19.44 -10.74
CA LYS A 32 -1.54 -19.32 -11.83
C LYS A 32 -0.16 -19.86 -11.44
N VAL A 33 0.31 -19.51 -10.24
CA VAL A 33 1.61 -19.97 -9.71
C VAL A 33 1.64 -21.48 -9.47
N CYS A 34 0.55 -22.05 -8.95
CA CYS A 34 0.47 -23.50 -8.68
C CYS A 34 0.51 -24.29 -9.99
N LEU A 35 -0.26 -23.86 -10.98
CA LEU A 35 -0.30 -24.49 -12.30
C LEU A 35 1.05 -24.38 -13.04
N TRP A 36 1.70 -23.22 -12.99
CA TRP A 36 3.00 -23.02 -13.65
C TRP A 36 4.13 -23.83 -12.99
N ARG A 37 4.11 -23.96 -11.66
CA ARG A 37 5.05 -24.83 -10.95
C ARG A 37 4.87 -26.30 -11.33
N TRP A 38 3.63 -26.72 -11.56
CA TRP A 38 3.32 -28.07 -12.03
C TRP A 38 3.88 -28.32 -13.44
N TRP A 39 3.54 -27.47 -14.42
CA TRP A 39 4.01 -27.62 -15.80
C TRP A 39 5.54 -27.57 -15.94
N ARG A 40 6.23 -26.79 -15.09
CA ARG A 40 7.69 -26.76 -15.08
C ARG A 40 8.32 -28.13 -14.74
N ARG A 41 7.63 -28.98 -13.98
CA ARG A 41 8.17 -30.29 -13.56
C ARG A 41 7.87 -31.42 -14.53
N LYS A 42 6.72 -31.36 -15.23
CA LYS A 42 6.22 -32.45 -16.08
C LYS A 42 6.49 -32.26 -17.58
N GLU A 43 6.98 -31.09 -18.01
CA GLU A 43 7.15 -30.70 -19.42
C GLU A 43 5.89 -30.85 -20.31
N ALA A 44 4.73 -31.10 -19.71
CA ALA A 44 3.44 -31.26 -20.38
C ALA A 44 2.40 -30.30 -19.76
N LEU A 45 1.53 -29.74 -20.61
CA LEU A 45 0.43 -28.85 -20.22
C LEU A 45 -0.77 -29.62 -19.66
N GLU A 46 -0.53 -30.52 -18.71
CA GLU A 46 -1.53 -31.41 -18.12
C GLU A 46 -2.21 -30.81 -16.89
N CYS A 47 -3.42 -31.29 -16.60
CA CYS A 47 -4.15 -30.95 -15.39
C CYS A 47 -3.58 -31.71 -14.19
N PRO A 48 -3.25 -31.06 -13.06
CA PRO A 48 -2.80 -31.73 -11.84
C PRO A 48 -3.81 -32.71 -11.21
N VAL A 49 -5.08 -32.67 -11.64
CA VAL A 49 -6.20 -33.41 -11.04
C VAL A 49 -6.86 -34.40 -12.01
N CYS A 50 -6.67 -34.25 -13.32
CA CYS A 50 -7.22 -35.20 -14.29
C CYS A 50 -6.24 -36.35 -14.51
N ASP A 51 -6.76 -37.57 -14.58
CA ASP A 51 -6.08 -38.69 -15.22
C ASP A 51 -6.19 -38.50 -16.75
N ASP A 52 -5.20 -38.93 -17.52
CA ASP A 52 -4.95 -38.58 -18.95
C ASP A 52 -6.07 -38.90 -19.98
N GLN A 53 -7.24 -39.31 -19.53
CA GLN A 53 -8.42 -39.41 -20.37
C GLN A 53 -9.05 -38.02 -20.49
N LYS A 54 -8.92 -37.40 -21.66
CA LYS A 54 -9.82 -36.32 -22.10
C LYS A 54 -11.22 -36.73 -21.66
N SER A 55 -11.79 -36.05 -20.66
CA SER A 55 -13.12 -36.36 -20.14
C SER A 55 -14.10 -35.99 -21.24
N GLU A 56 -14.32 -36.92 -22.16
CA GLU A 56 -15.23 -36.72 -23.26
C GLU A 56 -16.62 -36.53 -22.66
N ALA A 57 -17.28 -35.41 -22.99
CA ALA A 57 -18.56 -35.08 -22.41
C ALA A 57 -19.61 -36.06 -22.95
N LEU A 58 -19.95 -37.07 -22.16
CA LEU A 58 -20.92 -38.10 -22.51
C LEU A 58 -22.30 -37.80 -21.93
N CYS A 59 -23.32 -38.14 -22.68
CA CYS A 59 -24.70 -38.16 -22.22
C CYS A 59 -24.85 -39.23 -21.13
N ARG A 60 -25.41 -38.86 -19.98
CA ARG A 60 -25.59 -39.78 -18.85
C ARG A 60 -26.60 -40.90 -19.13
N LEU A 61 -27.57 -40.65 -20.00
CA LEU A 61 -28.65 -41.62 -20.30
C LEU A 61 -28.23 -42.65 -21.36
N HIS A 62 -27.39 -42.23 -22.32
CA HIS A 62 -27.09 -43.03 -23.51
C HIS A 62 -25.60 -43.35 -23.68
N SER A 63 -24.75 -42.83 -22.79
CA SER A 63 -23.28 -42.95 -22.88
C SER A 63 -22.69 -42.49 -24.23
N GLU A 64 -23.43 -41.65 -24.97
CA GLU A 64 -23.07 -41.13 -26.29
C GLU A 64 -22.53 -39.70 -26.20
N LYS A 65 -21.65 -39.31 -27.13
CA LYS A 65 -21.02 -37.97 -27.11
C LYS A 65 -22.05 -36.86 -27.24
N LEU A 66 -21.92 -35.83 -26.40
CA LEU A 66 -22.73 -34.62 -26.47
C LEU A 66 -22.22 -33.71 -27.59
N LYS A 67 -22.92 -33.71 -28.73
CA LYS A 67 -22.54 -32.95 -29.93
C LYS A 67 -23.52 -31.84 -30.28
N LEU A 68 -24.74 -31.89 -29.76
CA LEU A 68 -25.80 -30.93 -30.03
C LEU A 68 -26.16 -30.15 -28.78
N PHE A 69 -26.70 -28.94 -28.97
CA PHE A 69 -27.22 -28.09 -27.92
C PHE A 69 -28.69 -27.81 -28.23
N CYS A 70 -29.57 -28.15 -27.30
CA CYS A 70 -31.00 -27.82 -27.38
C CYS A 70 -31.19 -26.36 -26.97
N LEU A 71 -31.75 -25.53 -27.85
CA LEU A 71 -31.96 -24.11 -27.56
C LEU A 71 -33.09 -23.87 -26.57
N ASP A 72 -34.10 -24.74 -26.58
CA ASP A 72 -35.29 -24.63 -25.75
C ASP A 72 -34.98 -24.97 -24.28
N HIS A 73 -34.26 -26.08 -24.05
CA HIS A 73 -33.83 -26.51 -22.72
C HIS A 73 -32.49 -25.92 -22.26
N GLN A 74 -31.75 -25.26 -23.16
CA GLN A 74 -30.42 -24.71 -22.90
C GLN A 74 -29.41 -25.75 -22.35
N GLU A 75 -29.41 -26.95 -22.93
CA GLU A 75 -28.57 -28.05 -22.48
C GLU A 75 -27.89 -28.80 -23.64
N PRO A 76 -26.68 -29.36 -23.42
CA PRO A 76 -26.04 -30.23 -24.40
C PRO A 76 -26.71 -31.60 -24.41
N VAL A 77 -26.97 -32.12 -25.61
CA VAL A 77 -27.64 -33.40 -25.85
C VAL A 77 -26.83 -34.26 -26.83
N CYS A 78 -27.01 -35.59 -26.74
CA CYS A 78 -26.48 -36.52 -27.73
C CYS A 78 -27.45 -36.71 -28.89
N LEU A 79 -27.01 -37.40 -29.95
CA LEU A 79 -27.83 -37.66 -31.13
C LEU A 79 -29.10 -38.47 -30.81
N ILE A 80 -29.04 -39.36 -29.81
CA ILE A 80 -30.20 -40.16 -29.40
C ILE A 80 -31.24 -39.29 -28.67
N CYS A 81 -30.79 -38.39 -27.80
CA CYS A 81 -31.68 -37.44 -27.11
C CYS A 81 -32.45 -36.54 -28.08
N ARG A 82 -31.83 -36.13 -29.21
CA ARG A 82 -32.48 -35.29 -30.22
C ARG A 82 -33.77 -35.91 -30.75
N ASP A 83 -33.76 -37.23 -30.97
CA ASP A 83 -34.88 -37.96 -31.57
C ASP A 83 -35.83 -38.54 -30.48
N SER A 84 -35.58 -38.24 -29.20
CA SER A 84 -36.44 -38.66 -28.08
C SER A 84 -37.67 -37.77 -27.93
N GLU A 85 -38.72 -38.31 -27.32
CA GLU A 85 -39.97 -37.57 -27.03
C GLU A 85 -39.73 -36.30 -26.20
N ASN A 86 -38.72 -36.29 -25.33
CA ASN A 86 -38.35 -35.13 -24.50
C ASN A 86 -37.89 -33.91 -25.32
N HIS A 87 -37.57 -34.10 -26.60
CA HIS A 87 -37.01 -33.11 -27.49
C HIS A 87 -37.79 -32.98 -28.79
N ALA A 88 -39.04 -33.45 -28.79
CA ALA A 88 -39.94 -33.33 -29.94
C ALA A 88 -40.09 -31.87 -30.36
N ASP A 89 -39.84 -31.60 -31.66
CA ASP A 89 -39.95 -30.27 -32.28
C ASP A 89 -39.03 -29.17 -31.71
N HIS A 90 -38.01 -29.51 -30.93
CA HIS A 90 -37.06 -28.54 -30.39
C HIS A 90 -35.98 -28.15 -31.41
N LYS A 91 -35.38 -26.97 -31.22
CA LYS A 91 -34.33 -26.48 -32.11
C LYS A 91 -32.94 -26.82 -31.57
N PHE A 92 -32.09 -27.32 -32.46
CA PHE A 92 -30.73 -27.73 -32.14
C PHE A 92 -29.68 -26.97 -32.95
N ARG A 93 -28.47 -26.90 -32.39
CA ARG A 93 -27.25 -26.48 -33.08
C ARG A 93 -26.04 -27.23 -32.53
N PRO A 94 -24.89 -27.24 -33.22
CA PRO A 94 -23.67 -27.84 -32.69
C PRO A 94 -23.25 -27.20 -31.35
N VAL A 95 -22.77 -28.03 -30.41
CA VAL A 95 -22.31 -27.56 -29.09
C VAL A 95 -21.23 -26.50 -29.21
N ASP A 96 -20.28 -26.64 -30.13
CA ASP A 96 -19.17 -25.70 -30.27
C ASP A 96 -19.63 -24.29 -30.66
N GLU A 97 -20.72 -24.19 -31.44
CA GLU A 97 -21.30 -22.92 -31.83
C GLU A 97 -22.06 -22.27 -30.69
N ALA A 98 -22.94 -23.02 -30.00
CA ALA A 98 -23.65 -22.52 -28.83
C ALA A 98 -22.67 -22.07 -27.73
N ALA A 99 -21.61 -22.86 -27.52
CA ALA A 99 -20.56 -22.55 -26.56
C ALA A 99 -19.78 -21.29 -26.95
N ARG A 100 -19.60 -21.01 -28.25
CA ARG A 100 -18.98 -19.76 -28.71
C ARG A 100 -19.84 -18.56 -28.34
N ASP A 101 -21.12 -18.59 -28.67
CA ASP A 101 -22.03 -17.48 -28.39
C ASP A 101 -22.17 -17.22 -26.88
N HIS A 102 -22.26 -18.29 -26.08
CA HIS A 102 -22.27 -18.16 -24.62
C HIS A 102 -20.96 -17.60 -24.06
N ARG A 103 -19.80 -18.01 -24.61
CA ARG A 103 -18.51 -17.41 -24.22
C ARG A 103 -18.45 -15.93 -24.58
N ASP A 104 -18.93 -15.55 -25.75
CA ASP A 104 -18.93 -14.16 -26.21
C ASP A 104 -19.86 -13.31 -25.33
N GLU A 105 -21.05 -13.80 -24.98
CA GLU A 105 -21.98 -13.11 -24.10
C GLU A 105 -21.41 -12.96 -22.68
N LEU A 106 -20.85 -14.03 -22.12
CA LEU A 106 -20.13 -13.96 -20.83
C LEU A 106 -18.98 -12.96 -20.90
N GLN A 107 -18.25 -12.90 -22.01
CA GLN A 107 -17.16 -11.96 -22.18
C GLN A 107 -17.64 -10.50 -22.19
N LYS A 108 -18.82 -10.21 -22.78
CA LYS A 108 -19.44 -8.87 -22.71
C LYS A 108 -19.71 -8.43 -21.29
N HIS A 109 -20.17 -9.34 -20.42
CA HIS A 109 -20.40 -9.04 -19.00
C HIS A 109 -19.12 -8.99 -18.17
N LEU A 110 -18.13 -9.82 -18.51
CA LEU A 110 -16.87 -9.93 -17.78
C LEU A 110 -15.96 -8.71 -17.99
N ARG A 111 -15.89 -8.17 -19.22
CA ARG A 111 -15.00 -7.04 -19.57
C ARG A 111 -15.22 -5.81 -18.67
N PRO A 112 -16.45 -5.29 -18.48
CA PRO A 112 -16.70 -4.17 -17.57
C PRO A 112 -16.30 -4.44 -16.12
N LEU A 113 -16.48 -5.69 -15.65
CA LEU A 113 -16.10 -6.06 -14.30
C LEU A 113 -14.57 -6.09 -14.12
N GLN A 114 -13.83 -6.54 -15.13
CA GLN A 114 -12.37 -6.50 -15.13
C GLN A 114 -11.84 -5.07 -15.15
N GLU A 115 -12.44 -4.19 -15.94
CA GLU A 115 -12.10 -2.76 -15.97
C GLU A 115 -12.40 -2.08 -14.64
N LYS A 116 -13.58 -2.34 -14.04
CA LYS A 116 -13.96 -1.83 -12.72
C LYS A 116 -13.00 -2.31 -11.64
N LEU A 117 -12.57 -3.57 -11.68
CA LEU A 117 -11.56 -4.11 -10.76
C LEU A 117 -10.22 -3.38 -10.91
N LYS A 118 -9.78 -3.12 -12.14
CA LYS A 118 -8.55 -2.37 -12.41
C LYS A 118 -8.63 -0.95 -11.87
N LEU A 119 -9.76 -0.26 -12.08
CA LEU A 119 -9.99 1.08 -11.55
C LEU A 119 -9.94 1.09 -10.03
N LEU A 120 -10.65 0.17 -9.36
CA LEU A 120 -10.65 0.08 -7.90
C LEU A 120 -9.25 -0.19 -7.33
N LYS A 121 -8.44 -1.03 -8.00
CA LYS A 121 -7.04 -1.26 -7.62
C LYS A 121 -6.20 0.01 -7.73
N GLN A 122 -6.36 0.79 -8.81
CA GLN A 122 -5.65 2.05 -9.01
C GLN A 122 -6.08 3.10 -7.98
N THR A 123 -7.39 3.29 -7.80
CA THR A 123 -7.96 4.21 -6.82
C THR A 123 -7.47 3.88 -5.40
N LYS A 124 -7.46 2.60 -5.02
CA LYS A 124 -6.89 2.15 -3.74
C LYS A 124 -5.42 2.58 -3.59
N GLY A 125 -4.60 2.39 -4.63
CA GLY A 125 -3.19 2.80 -4.65
C GLY A 125 -3.00 4.32 -4.46
N ASN A 126 -3.83 5.13 -5.12
CA ASN A 126 -3.80 6.58 -4.98
C ASN A 126 -4.13 7.01 -3.54
N TYR A 127 -5.16 6.42 -2.93
CA TYR A 127 -5.51 6.72 -1.54
C TYR A 127 -4.41 6.34 -0.55
N THR A 128 -3.76 5.18 -0.74
CA THR A 128 -2.62 4.80 0.13
C THR A 128 -1.48 5.79 0.01
N GLN A 129 -1.13 6.22 -1.20
CA GLN A 129 -0.08 7.20 -1.45
C GLN A 129 -0.40 8.57 -0.81
N THR A 130 -1.64 9.05 -0.98
CA THR A 130 -2.08 10.32 -0.36
C THR A 130 -2.02 10.25 1.16
N THR A 131 -2.43 9.12 1.75
CA THR A 131 -2.40 8.92 3.20
C THR A 131 -0.96 8.96 3.73
N GLU A 132 -0.01 8.34 3.03
CA GLU A 132 1.42 8.39 3.37
C GLU A 132 1.97 9.82 3.27
N HIS A 133 1.65 10.54 2.19
CA HIS A 133 2.09 11.92 2.01
C HIS A 133 1.57 12.83 3.14
N VAL A 134 0.28 12.76 3.46
CA VAL A 134 -0.33 13.54 4.55
C VAL A 134 0.35 13.21 5.89
N LYS A 135 0.67 11.94 6.14
CA LYS A 135 1.36 11.52 7.37
C LYS A 135 2.78 12.11 7.47
N VAL A 136 3.56 12.02 6.40
CA VAL A 136 4.93 12.58 6.35
C VAL A 136 4.87 14.10 6.53
N GLN A 137 4.00 14.77 5.79
CA GLN A 137 3.81 16.22 5.87
C GLN A 137 3.45 16.66 7.29
N ALA A 138 2.51 15.99 7.97
CA ALA A 138 2.14 16.30 9.34
C ALA A 138 3.32 16.17 10.33
N GLN A 139 4.16 15.14 10.15
CA GLN A 139 5.35 14.95 10.98
C GLN A 139 6.38 16.06 10.76
N ASP A 140 6.61 16.47 9.51
CA ASP A 140 7.58 17.49 9.19
C ASP A 140 7.12 18.88 9.62
N THR A 141 5.84 19.22 9.42
CA THR A 141 5.24 20.44 9.97
C THR A 141 5.37 20.50 11.49
N LYS A 142 5.12 19.37 12.18
CA LYS A 142 5.31 19.28 13.64
C LYS A 142 6.77 19.54 14.04
N LYS A 143 7.74 18.99 13.33
CA LYS A 143 9.17 19.25 13.58
C LYS A 143 9.50 20.72 13.36
N GLN A 144 8.98 21.33 12.30
CA GLN A 144 9.23 22.72 11.96
C GLN A 144 8.66 23.67 13.02
N ILE A 145 7.43 23.45 13.48
CA ILE A 145 6.83 24.22 14.59
C ILE A 145 7.71 24.13 15.83
N LYS A 146 8.09 22.90 16.25
CA LYS A 146 8.99 22.71 17.41
C LYS A 146 10.32 23.45 17.25
N LYS A 147 10.89 23.46 16.05
CA LYS A 147 12.15 24.17 15.76
C LYS A 147 11.99 25.68 15.89
N GLN A 148 10.89 26.26 15.41
CA GLN A 148 10.62 27.70 15.53
C GLN A 148 10.45 28.11 16.99
N PHE A 149 9.68 27.35 17.77
CA PHE A 149 9.51 27.63 19.21
C PHE A 149 10.83 27.54 19.98
N LYS A 150 11.68 26.55 19.68
CA LYS A 150 13.02 26.46 20.29
C LYS A 150 13.89 27.69 20.01
N ARG A 151 13.83 28.24 18.79
CA ARG A 151 14.57 29.46 18.44
C ARG A 151 14.06 30.66 19.23
N LEU A 152 12.74 30.80 19.34
CA LEU A 152 12.12 31.89 20.10
C LEU A 152 12.49 31.81 21.59
N HIS A 153 12.41 30.63 22.21
CA HIS A 153 12.80 30.46 23.61
C HIS A 153 14.26 30.85 23.86
N LYS A 154 15.17 30.42 22.98
CA LYS A 154 16.58 30.78 23.08
C LYS A 154 16.79 32.29 22.98
N PHE A 155 16.12 32.94 22.03
CA PHE A 155 16.16 34.40 21.88
C PHE A 155 15.69 35.12 23.15
N LEU A 156 14.55 34.70 23.72
CA LEU A 156 14.01 35.32 24.94
C LEU A 156 14.95 35.12 26.14
N GLU A 157 15.56 33.95 26.29
CA GLU A 157 16.52 33.67 27.36
C GLU A 157 17.80 34.52 27.23
N GLU A 158 18.30 34.69 26.01
CA GLU A 158 19.46 35.55 25.72
C GLU A 158 19.13 37.03 26.01
N GLU A 159 17.94 37.49 25.62
CA GLU A 159 17.49 38.85 25.88
C GLU A 159 17.30 39.13 27.39
N GLU A 160 16.68 38.19 28.11
CA GLU A 160 16.52 38.29 29.56
C GLU A 160 17.87 38.38 30.27
N LYS A 161 18.82 37.49 29.93
CA LYS A 161 20.18 37.50 30.49
C LYS A 161 20.89 38.82 30.22
N ALA A 162 20.78 39.36 29.00
CA ALA A 162 21.38 40.65 28.66
C ALA A 162 20.81 41.80 29.50
N ARG A 163 19.48 41.85 29.68
CA ARG A 163 18.82 42.88 30.50
C ARG A 163 19.19 42.76 31.99
N ILE A 164 19.23 41.55 32.54
CA ILE A 164 19.63 41.30 33.94
C ILE A 164 21.11 41.68 34.16
N ALA A 165 22.00 41.36 33.21
CA ALA A 165 23.41 41.70 33.29
C ALA A 165 23.65 43.22 33.29
N LEU A 166 22.92 43.96 32.43
CA LEU A 166 22.94 45.42 32.44
C LEU A 166 22.48 45.97 33.81
N MET A 167 21.35 45.49 34.34
CA MET A 167 20.86 45.92 35.65
C MET A 167 21.86 45.64 36.79
N SER A 168 22.50 44.47 36.74
CA SER A 168 23.49 44.05 37.75
C SER A 168 24.77 44.88 37.68
N SER A 169 25.23 45.26 36.49
CA SER A 169 26.42 46.11 36.35
C SER A 169 26.19 47.52 36.91
N TYR A 170 24.99 48.10 36.73
CA TYR A 170 24.61 49.37 37.38
C TYR A 170 24.66 49.29 38.92
N LEU A 171 24.26 48.14 39.50
CA LEU A 171 24.31 47.93 40.95
C LEU A 171 25.75 47.79 41.47
N VAL A 172 26.64 47.12 40.74
CA VAL A 172 28.08 47.01 41.09
C VAL A 172 28.76 48.39 41.15
N PHE A 173 28.40 49.31 40.25
CA PHE A 173 28.91 50.69 40.32
C PHE A 173 28.39 51.48 41.54
N SER A 174 27.20 51.15 42.05
CA SER A 174 26.62 51.81 43.24
C SER A 174 27.09 51.24 44.59
N TRP A 175 27.67 50.03 44.60
CA TRP A 175 28.24 49.39 45.79
C TRP A 175 29.78 49.38 45.80
N TRP A 176 30.42 49.92 44.77
CA TRP A 176 31.84 50.20 44.80
C TRP A 176 32.08 51.40 45.74
N PRO A 177 32.89 51.28 46.81
CA PRO A 177 33.20 52.42 47.65
C PRO A 177 33.90 53.46 46.78
N TRP A 178 33.24 54.59 46.51
CA TRP A 178 33.91 55.76 45.96
C TRP A 178 35.07 56.08 46.90
N PRO A 179 36.34 56.11 46.43
CA PRO A 179 37.42 56.59 47.26
C PRO A 179 37.11 58.05 47.57
N GLN A 180 36.91 58.37 48.85
CA GLN A 180 36.95 59.74 49.35
C GLN A 180 38.38 60.23 49.16
N VAL A 181 38.71 60.71 47.96
CA VAL A 181 39.95 61.44 47.71
C VAL A 181 39.75 62.83 48.28
N THR A 182 40.13 63.00 49.54
CA THR A 182 40.41 64.32 50.11
C THR A 182 41.63 64.87 49.39
N THR A 183 41.44 66.03 48.76
CA THR A 183 42.51 66.89 48.24
C THR A 183 43.56 67.17 49.29
N ASP A 184 44.82 66.83 49.01
CA ASP A 184 45.98 67.70 49.21
C ASP A 184 47.27 67.05 48.71
N CYS A 185 47.94 67.72 47.76
CA CYS A 185 49.38 68.03 47.80
C CYS A 185 49.86 68.48 46.42
N TYR A 186 50.45 69.67 46.41
CA TYR A 186 51.29 70.21 45.36
C TYR A 186 52.49 69.28 45.08
N ASP A 187 52.87 69.22 43.80
CA ASP A 187 54.10 68.66 43.24
C ASP A 187 54.40 67.15 43.37
N LYS A 188 54.45 66.54 42.17
CA LYS A 188 55.27 65.39 41.74
C LYS A 188 54.92 63.99 42.27
N VAL A 189 54.31 63.24 41.35
CA VAL A 189 54.29 61.77 41.20
C VAL A 189 53.29 61.01 42.09
N CYS A 190 52.15 60.64 41.50
CA CYS A 190 51.30 59.55 42.00
C CYS A 190 51.58 58.28 41.18
N ILE A 191 52.29 57.33 41.77
CA ILE A 191 52.42 55.97 41.23
C ILE A 191 51.16 55.20 41.65
N LEU A 192 50.23 54.99 40.73
CA LEU A 192 49.19 53.98 40.92
C LEU A 192 49.84 52.60 40.69
N ARG A 193 50.15 51.90 41.78
CA ARG A 193 50.50 50.47 41.74
C ARG A 193 49.22 49.62 41.66
N PRO A 194 49.24 48.49 40.94
CA PRO A 194 48.05 47.71 40.64
C PRO A 194 47.60 46.92 41.87
N ILE A 195 46.29 46.94 42.14
CA ILE A 195 45.64 45.98 43.04
C ILE A 195 44.96 44.94 42.15
N GLY A 196 45.57 43.76 42.05
CA GLY A 196 44.93 42.56 41.49
C GLY A 196 45.29 42.24 40.04
N GLU A 197 45.76 41.02 39.84
CA GLU A 197 46.23 40.42 38.58
C GLU A 197 45.12 40.32 37.52
N TRP A 198 45.16 41.16 36.50
CA TRP A 198 44.60 40.83 35.18
C TRP A 198 45.54 41.38 34.10
N LEU A 199 46.32 40.48 33.50
CA LEU A 199 47.07 40.73 32.27
C LEU A 199 46.08 41.00 31.13
N LEU A 200 45.87 42.28 30.81
CA LEU A 200 45.37 42.69 29.50
C LEU A 200 46.48 43.48 28.81
N THR A 201 47.21 42.79 27.94
CA THR A 201 48.09 43.44 26.96
C THR A 201 47.22 44.19 25.96
N VAL A 202 47.22 45.52 26.05
CA VAL A 202 46.74 46.41 24.98
C VAL A 202 47.94 46.67 24.06
N THR A 203 47.91 46.12 22.85
CA THR A 203 48.80 46.56 21.77
C THR A 203 48.10 47.67 20.99
N ILE A 204 48.62 48.90 21.09
CA ILE A 204 48.33 49.99 20.15
C ILE A 204 49.67 50.58 19.72
N THR A 205 50.04 50.31 18.48
CA THR A 205 50.52 51.29 17.47
C THR A 205 50.33 50.65 16.10
#